data_AF-A0A7H9HV36-F1
#
_entry.id   AF-A0A7H9HV36-F1
#
_cell.length_a   1.000
_cell.length_b   1.000
_cell.length_c   1.000
_cell.angle_alpha   90.00
_cell.angle_beta   90.00
_cell.angle_gamma   90.00
#
_symmetry.space_group_name_H-M   'P 1'
#
loop_
_entity.id
_entity.type
_entity.pdbx_description
1 polymer ?
#
loop_
_entity_poly.entity_id
_entity_poly.type
_entity_poly.pdbx_seq_one_letter_code
_entity_poly.pdbx_strand_id
1 'polypeptide(L)'
;MSGKPPVHRLPPLPRLKVKKPILTQEANKCLVLMSNLLQCWSSNGHMNPVCENLAKELKICTRERALGKGNTVEKSNINYHAARLYNRISGKPHD
;
A
#
# COMPACT_ATOMS: atom_id res chain seq x y z
N MET A 1 19.28 24.07 -24.93
CA MET A 1 19.18 24.65 -23.58
C MET A 1 18.88 23.52 -22.58
N SER A 2 19.89 22.72 -22.22
CA SER A 2 19.74 21.60 -21.28
C SER A 2 20.03 22.10 -19.86
N GLY A 3 19.02 22.70 -19.21
CA GLY A 3 19.14 23.15 -17.83
C GLY A 3 19.12 21.97 -16.87
N LYS A 4 20.19 21.77 -16.09
CA LYS A 4 20.18 20.81 -14.98
C LYS A 4 19.11 21.24 -13.96
N PRO A 5 18.31 20.30 -13.42
CA PRO A 5 17.33 20.64 -12.38
C PRO A 5 18.05 21.22 -11.15
N PRO A 6 17.41 22.18 -10.45
CA PRO A 6 18.00 22.78 -9.26
C PRO A 6 18.23 21.75 -8.16
N VAL A 7 19.41 21.77 -7.55
CA VAL A 7 19.78 20.86 -6.45
C VAL A 7 19.28 21.45 -5.13
N HIS A 8 18.39 20.74 -4.45
CA HIS A 8 17.91 21.11 -3.11
C HIS A 8 18.71 20.38 -2.04
N ARG A 9 19.55 21.11 -1.29
CA ARG A 9 20.29 20.57 -0.15
C ARG A 9 19.48 20.74 1.12
N LEU A 10 19.41 19.68 1.92
CA LEU A 10 18.77 19.70 3.23
C LEU A 10 19.71 20.31 4.28
N PRO A 11 19.17 21.01 5.31
CA PRO A 11 19.94 21.38 6.48
C PRO A 11 20.34 20.14 7.30
N PRO A 12 21.28 20.25 8.25
CA PRO A 12 21.63 19.15 9.14
C PRO A 12 20.39 18.71 9.94
N LEU A 13 19.88 17.52 9.62
CA LEU A 13 18.76 16.90 10.31
C LEU A 13 19.25 16.06 11.50
N PRO A 14 18.44 15.91 12.56
CA PRO A 14 18.75 14.99 13.65
C PRO A 14 18.73 13.52 13.21
N ARG A 15 17.76 13.15 12.35
CA ARG A 15 17.64 11.81 11.75
C ARG A 15 16.93 11.88 10.40
N LEU A 16 17.46 11.21 9.38
CA LEU A 16 16.79 11.04 8.09
C LEU A 16 15.89 9.80 8.12
N LYS A 17 14.58 10.01 8.00
CA LYS A 17 13.58 8.91 7.96
C LYS A 17 12.34 9.29 7.16
N VAL A 18 11.70 8.28 6.59
CA VAL A 18 10.34 8.38 6.04
C VAL A 18 9.33 8.31 7.18
N LYS A 19 8.40 9.27 7.23
CA LYS A 19 7.41 9.40 8.30
C LYS A 19 6.42 8.22 8.33
N LYS A 20 6.01 7.72 7.17
CA LYS A 20 5.10 6.57 7.01
C LYS A 20 5.70 5.56 6.01
N PRO A 21 6.49 4.57 6.46
CA PRO A 21 7.16 3.61 5.57
C PRO A 21 6.22 2.45 5.19
N ILE A 22 5.03 2.77 4.69
CA ILE A 22 4.01 1.77 4.34
C ILE A 22 4.33 1.22 2.95
N LEU A 23 4.42 -0.10 2.81
CA LEU A 23 4.49 -0.73 1.50
C LEU A 23 3.13 -0.59 0.82
N THR A 24 3.13 -0.28 -0.48
CA THR A 24 1.91 -0.28 -1.28
C THR A 24 1.28 -1.66 -1.21
N GLN A 25 0.16 -1.77 -0.52
CA GLN A 25 -0.54 -3.02 -0.36
C GLN A 25 -1.48 -3.22 -1.54
N GLU A 26 -1.48 -4.42 -2.10
CA GLU A 26 -2.51 -4.80 -3.07
C GLU A 26 -3.90 -4.68 -2.45
N ALA A 27 -4.89 -4.32 -3.26
CA ALA A 27 -6.25 -4.21 -2.81
C ALA A 27 -6.74 -5.54 -2.22
N ASN A 28 -7.50 -5.46 -1.14
CA ASN A 28 -8.00 -6.66 -0.47
C ASN A 28 -8.90 -7.49 -1.40
N LYS A 29 -8.56 -8.78 -1.58
CA LYS A 29 -9.31 -9.70 -2.45
C LYS A 29 -10.80 -9.80 -2.11
N CYS A 30 -11.18 -9.86 -0.83
CA CYS A 30 -12.58 -9.98 -0.43
C CYS A 30 -13.36 -8.70 -0.72
N LEU A 31 -12.72 -7.52 -0.58
CA LEU A 31 -13.34 -6.25 -0.96
C LEU A 31 -13.56 -6.16 -2.47
N VAL A 32 -12.62 -6.66 -3.27
CA VAL A 32 -12.79 -6.72 -4.74
C VAL A 32 -13.93 -7.67 -5.12
N LEU A 33 -14.03 -8.84 -4.49
CA LEU A 33 -15.16 -9.75 -4.72
C LEU A 33 -16.49 -9.13 -4.31
N MET A 34 -16.52 -8.38 -3.21
CA MET A 34 -17.70 -7.65 -2.76
C MET A 34 -18.12 -6.58 -3.77
N SER A 35 -17.17 -5.76 -4.27
CA SER A 35 -17.48 -4.74 -5.27
C SER A 35 -18.01 -5.37 -6.57
N ASN A 36 -17.44 -6.49 -7.00
CA ASN A 36 -17.89 -7.21 -8.18
C ASN A 36 -19.30 -7.78 -8.00
N LEU A 37 -19.62 -8.31 -6.82
CA LEU A 37 -20.97 -8.80 -6.50
C LEU A 37 -21.99 -7.66 -6.51
N LEU A 38 -21.67 -6.51 -5.91
CA LEU A 38 -22.52 -5.32 -5.94
C LEU A 38 -22.75 -4.82 -7.37
N GLN A 39 -21.71 -4.85 -8.22
CA GLN A 39 -21.81 -4.50 -9.63
C GLN A 39 -22.68 -5.51 -10.42
N CYS A 40 -22.63 -6.79 -10.05
CA CYS A 40 -23.47 -7.80 -10.67
C CYS A 40 -24.95 -7.60 -10.31
N TRP A 41 -25.25 -7.28 -9.04
CA TRP A 41 -26.61 -6.97 -8.60
C TRP A 41 -27.16 -5.66 -9.17
N SER A 42 -26.32 -4.65 -9.36
CA SER A 42 -26.75 -3.39 -9.99
C SER A 42 -27.19 -3.58 -11.44
N SER A 43 -26.60 -4.54 -12.16
CA SER A 43 -26.87 -4.79 -13.57
C SER A 43 -27.99 -5.82 -13.80
N ASN A 44 -28.03 -6.89 -13.00
CA ASN A 44 -28.88 -8.06 -13.25
C ASN A 44 -30.04 -8.20 -12.26
N GLY A 45 -30.13 -7.31 -11.26
CA GLY A 45 -31.08 -7.42 -10.16
C GLY A 45 -30.56 -8.25 -8.99
N HIS A 46 -31.25 -8.10 -7.85
CA HIS A 46 -30.85 -8.75 -6.60
C HIS A 46 -30.96 -10.28 -6.71
N MET A 47 -29.92 -11.00 -6.26
CA MET A 47 -29.87 -12.48 -6.23
C MET A 47 -30.04 -13.17 -7.58
N ASN A 48 -29.73 -12.50 -8.69
CA ASN A 48 -29.72 -13.13 -10.00
C ASN A 48 -28.71 -14.31 -10.04
N PRO A 49 -29.06 -15.48 -10.61
CA PRO A 49 -28.18 -16.66 -10.66
C PRO A 49 -26.83 -16.40 -11.35
N VAL A 50 -26.75 -15.42 -12.25
CA VAL A 50 -25.48 -14.99 -12.86
C VAL A 50 -24.44 -14.56 -11.82
N CYS A 51 -24.89 -14.04 -10.66
CA CYS A 51 -24.03 -13.57 -9.58
C CYS A 51 -23.73 -14.64 -8.52
N GLU A 52 -24.24 -15.87 -8.66
CA GLU A 52 -24.15 -16.90 -7.62
C GLU A 52 -22.70 -17.30 -7.31
N ASN A 53 -21.86 -17.40 -8.34
CA ASN A 53 -20.45 -17.73 -8.18
C ASN A 53 -19.69 -16.66 -7.40
N LEU A 54 -19.94 -15.38 -7.68
CA LEU A 54 -19.35 -14.26 -6.93
C LEU A 54 -19.77 -14.29 -5.46
N ALA A 55 -21.04 -14.62 -5.18
CA ALA A 55 -21.53 -14.76 -3.81
C ALA A 55 -20.87 -15.95 -3.08
N LYS A 56 -20.67 -17.08 -3.76
CA LYS A 56 -19.94 -18.24 -3.20
C LYS A 56 -18.48 -17.90 -2.91
N GLU A 57 -17.78 -17.27 -3.85
CA GLU A 57 -16.38 -16.86 -3.68
C GLU A 57 -16.21 -15.83 -2.56
N LEU A 58 -17.12 -14.87 -2.44
CA LEU A 58 -17.13 -13.91 -1.34
C LEU A 58 -17.27 -14.61 0.01
N LYS A 59 -18.23 -15.54 0.15
CA LYS A 59 -18.41 -16.34 1.38
C LYS A 59 -17.16 -17.14 1.75
N ILE A 60 -16.47 -17.71 0.75
CA ILE A 60 -15.21 -18.42 0.96
C ILE A 60 -14.15 -17.45 1.49
N CYS A 61 -14.03 -16.26 0.88
CA CYS A 61 -13.04 -15.26 1.24
C CYS A 61 -13.25 -14.71 2.66
N THR A 62 -14.50 -14.48 3.05
CA THR A 62 -14.85 -13.88 4.35
C THR A 62 -15.01 -14.89 5.48
N ARG A 63 -14.81 -16.20 5.21
CA ARG A 63 -15.10 -17.29 6.16
C ARG A 63 -14.31 -17.17 7.46
N GLU A 64 -13.01 -16.90 7.36
CA GLU A 64 -12.13 -16.81 8.54
C GLU A 64 -12.14 -15.40 9.14
N ARG A 65 -12.14 -14.37 8.30
CA ARG A 65 -12.17 -12.94 8.67
C ARG A 65 -12.87 -12.15 7.58
N ALA A 66 -13.55 -11.06 7.96
CA ALA A 66 -14.30 -10.21 7.02
C ALA A 66 -13.44 -9.63 5.88
N LEU A 67 -12.14 -9.41 6.14
CA LEU A 67 -11.18 -8.92 5.15
C LEU A 67 -10.22 -10.03 4.67
N GLY A 68 -10.56 -11.29 4.86
CA GLY A 68 -9.67 -12.40 4.51
C GLY A 68 -8.34 -12.41 5.29
N LYS A 69 -7.41 -13.24 4.82
CA LYS A 69 -6.11 -13.48 5.44
C LYS A 69 -5.06 -12.51 4.89
N GLY A 70 -4.17 -12.02 5.75
CA GLY A 70 -2.99 -11.23 5.32
C GLY A 70 -3.17 -9.71 5.31
N ASN A 71 -4.24 -9.17 5.89
CA ASN A 71 -4.55 -7.74 5.88
C ASN A 71 -3.72 -6.88 6.87
N THR A 72 -2.48 -7.26 7.12
CA THR A 72 -1.56 -6.52 8.00
C THR A 72 -0.78 -5.51 7.19
N VAL A 73 -0.72 -4.26 7.66
CA VAL A 73 0.10 -3.21 7.02
C VAL A 73 1.58 -3.59 7.11
N GLU A 74 2.15 -4.00 5.99
CA GLU A 74 3.57 -4.32 5.90
C GLU A 74 4.39 -3.03 5.85
N LYS A 75 5.44 -2.97 6.67
CA LYS A 75 6.32 -1.81 6.78
C LYS A 75 7.63 -2.12 6.05
N SER A 76 8.09 -1.18 5.24
CA SER A 76 9.38 -1.29 4.57
C SER A 76 10.55 -1.02 5.52
N ASN A 77 11.70 -1.64 5.24
CA ASN A 77 12.94 -1.44 5.98
C ASN A 77 13.69 -0.15 5.57
N ILE A 78 13.04 0.80 4.88
CA ILE A 78 13.68 2.02 4.36
C ILE A 78 14.36 2.86 5.44
N ASN A 79 13.77 2.94 6.63
CA ASN A 79 14.31 3.73 7.74
C ASN A 79 15.58 3.14 8.34
N TYR A 80 15.78 1.82 8.24
CA TYR A 80 17.04 1.18 8.65
C TYR A 80 18.21 1.66 7.77
N HIS A 81 18.02 1.62 6.45
CA HIS A 81 19.03 2.06 5.49
C HIS A 81 19.27 3.57 5.55
N ALA A 82 18.19 4.37 5.64
CA ALA A 82 18.29 5.83 5.74
C ALA A 82 19.11 6.26 6.96
N ALA A 83 18.87 5.65 8.12
CA ALA A 83 19.63 5.95 9.34
C ALA A 83 21.10 5.53 9.22
N ARG A 84 21.38 4.33 8.71
CA ARG A 84 22.75 3.81 8.56
C ARG A 84 23.61 4.64 7.62
N LEU A 85 23.02 5.15 6.53
CA LEU A 85 23.74 5.86 5.48
C LEU A 85 23.74 7.39 5.66
N TYR A 86 22.93 7.93 6.58
CA TYR A 86 22.74 9.36 6.73
C TYR A 86 24.06 10.13 6.87
N ASN A 87 24.98 9.66 7.72
CA ASN A 87 26.28 10.31 7.94
C ASN A 87 27.19 10.34 6.70
N ARG A 88 26.95 9.44 5.73
CA ARG A 88 27.72 9.39 4.47
C ARG A 88 27.10 10.25 3.36
N ILE A 89 25.80 10.55 3.45
CA ILE A 89 25.04 11.24 2.39
C ILE A 89 24.75 12.70 2.75
N SER A 90 24.68 13.04 4.05
CA SER A 90 24.29 14.38 4.53
C SER A 90 25.23 15.51 4.13
N GLY A 91 26.44 15.19 3.62
CA GLY A 91 27.40 16.18 3.16
C GLY A 91 27.87 17.12 4.26
N LYS A 92 27.87 16.66 5.53
CA LYS A 92 28.33 17.47 6.67
C LYS A 92 29.79 17.93 6.44
N PRO A 93 30.13 19.19 6.79
CA PRO A 93 31.53 19.61 6.84
C PRO A 93 32.31 18.76 7.85
N HIS A 94 33.64 18.75 7.73
CA HIS A 94 34.51 18.10 8.70
C HIS A 94 34.27 18.67 10.10
N ASP A 95 34.49 17.83 11.11
CA ASP A 95 34.37 18.24 12.52
C ASP A 95 35.50 19.21 12.90
#